data_AF-A0A9C7PSL0-F1
#
_entry.id   AF-A0A9C7PSL0-F1
#
_cell.length_a   1.000
_cell.length_b   1.000
_cell.length_c   1.000
_cell.angle_alpha   90.00
_cell.angle_beta   90.00
_cell.angle_gamma   90.00
#
_symmetry.space_group_name_H-M   'P 1'
#
loop_
_entity.id
_entity.type
_entity.pdbx_description
1 polymer ?
#
loop_
_entity_poly.entity_id
_entity_poly.type
_entity_poly.pdbx_seq_one_letter_code
_entity_poly.pdbx_strand_id
1 'polypeptide(L)'
;MEGGDQKIFTTGDKAYVKKNSLMYEVVIQQVAEPTTESTTARYLVHYVSWNESFDEWVEGVDLYPFNAESQQLMNDLRQQAITERDTENSVPEQENHLRRKRSSKETEKRDEPLDAYSLFNIPGSLKRQLMDEWETVTRERMTLTLPREYTVRRILEIWATTKLKQTDSSKDDSTIQEFVNGMIELFNISLGKMLLYRYERPQHNHIFYESESPPEPVDVYGAEHLLRLFVKLPGLVRQLQVPEAALLNIAQKSYEMLRFLQKNSRKFFCPQYEPLKVQDGSAQGENEDDMDEE
;
A
#
# COMPACT_ATOMS: atom_id res chain seq x y z
N MET A 1 -21.22 23.97 -36.31
CA MET A 1 -20.54 22.86 -35.63
C MET A 1 -19.99 23.46 -34.36
N GLU A 2 -20.70 23.24 -33.26
CA GLU A 2 -20.49 23.91 -31.98
C GLU A 2 -19.14 23.47 -31.38
N GLY A 3 -18.29 24.45 -31.10
CA GLY A 3 -17.05 24.24 -30.35
C GLY A 3 -17.42 23.94 -28.91
N GLY A 4 -17.09 22.73 -28.45
CA GLY A 4 -17.17 22.41 -27.03
C GLY A 4 -16.20 23.31 -26.28
N ASP A 5 -16.73 24.10 -25.34
CA ASP A 5 -15.94 24.90 -24.40
C ASP A 5 -14.92 24.00 -23.70
N GLN A 6 -13.67 24.05 -24.16
CA GLN A 6 -12.54 23.47 -23.46
C GLN A 6 -12.46 24.22 -22.12
N LYS A 7 -12.80 23.56 -21.01
CA LYS A 7 -12.67 24.17 -19.67
C LYS A 7 -11.20 24.50 -19.45
N ILE A 8 -10.89 25.79 -19.40
CA ILE A 8 -9.52 26.30 -19.22
C ILE A 8 -9.31 26.46 -17.72
N PHE A 9 -8.39 25.68 -17.15
CA PHE A 9 -7.93 25.83 -15.78
C PHE A 9 -6.57 26.54 -15.75
N THR A 10 -6.26 27.24 -14.67
CA THR A 10 -4.97 27.92 -14.49
C THR A 10 -4.22 27.36 -13.28
N THR A 11 -2.90 27.53 -13.25
CA THR A 11 -2.07 27.12 -12.11
C THR A 11 -2.58 27.79 -10.83
N GLY A 12 -2.85 26.97 -9.80
CA GLY A 12 -3.40 27.38 -8.51
C GLY A 12 -4.91 27.17 -8.39
N ASP A 13 -5.62 26.88 -9.48
CA ASP A 13 -7.06 26.63 -9.42
C ASP A 13 -7.36 25.33 -8.70
N LYS A 14 -8.44 25.35 -7.92
CA LYS A 14 -9.05 24.14 -7.37
C LYS A 14 -9.97 23.53 -8.41
N ALA A 15 -9.93 22.21 -8.51
CA ALA A 15 -10.81 21.43 -9.37
C ALA A 15 -11.15 20.09 -8.70
N TYR A 16 -12.04 19.34 -9.31
CA TYR A 16 -12.28 17.94 -8.98
C TYR A 16 -11.86 17.08 -10.17
N VAL A 17 -11.18 15.96 -9.91
CA VAL A 17 -10.91 14.95 -10.93
C VAL A 17 -11.76 13.72 -10.63
N LYS A 18 -12.44 13.19 -11.65
CA LYS A 18 -13.15 11.92 -11.51
C LYS A 18 -12.17 10.79 -11.77
N LYS A 19 -12.00 9.90 -10.80
CA LYS A 19 -11.20 8.68 -10.95
C LYS A 19 -12.08 7.51 -10.51
N ASN A 20 -12.37 6.61 -11.45
CA ASN A 20 -13.35 5.54 -11.31
C ASN A 20 -14.74 6.10 -10.93
N SER A 21 -15.36 5.55 -9.88
CA SER A 21 -16.68 5.95 -9.36
C SER A 21 -16.62 7.11 -8.36
N LEU A 22 -15.45 7.68 -8.07
CA LEU A 22 -15.28 8.74 -7.07
C LEU A 22 -14.66 10.01 -7.66
N MET A 23 -14.92 11.12 -6.98
CA MET A 23 -14.32 12.41 -7.30
C MET A 23 -13.38 12.86 -6.18
N TYR A 24 -12.24 13.44 -6.58
CA TYR A 24 -11.18 13.89 -5.69
C TYR A 24 -10.92 15.38 -5.90
N GLU A 25 -10.74 16.12 -4.81
CA GLU A 25 -10.31 17.52 -4.86
C GLU A 25 -8.84 17.58 -5.26
N VAL A 26 -8.52 18.41 -6.25
CA VAL A 26 -7.18 18.62 -6.76
C VAL A 26 -6.87 20.11 -6.89
N VAL A 27 -5.58 20.44 -6.86
CA VAL A 27 -5.03 21.76 -7.17
C VAL A 27 -4.19 21.64 -8.43
N ILE A 28 -4.42 22.53 -9.39
CA ILE A 28 -3.66 22.56 -10.65
C ILE A 28 -2.27 23.14 -10.35
N GLN A 29 -1.21 22.35 -10.56
CA GLN A 29 0.17 22.82 -10.40
C GLN A 29 0.75 23.38 -11.69
N GLN A 30 0.52 22.72 -12.83
CA GLN A 30 1.08 23.14 -14.11
C GLN A 30 0.08 22.93 -15.23
N VAL A 31 0.19 23.76 -16.27
CA VAL A 31 -0.61 23.67 -17.49
C VAL A 31 0.34 23.47 -18.65
N ALA A 32 0.11 22.42 -19.44
CA ALA A 32 0.84 22.15 -20.67
C ALA A 32 -0.06 22.48 -21.87
N GLU A 33 0.44 23.30 -22.78
CA GLU A 33 -0.26 23.64 -24.02
C GLU A 33 -0.40 22.41 -24.93
N PRO A 34 -1.51 22.31 -25.68
CA PRO A 34 -1.73 21.20 -26.60
C PRO A 34 -0.60 21.12 -27.62
N THR A 35 0.03 19.95 -27.72
CA THR A 35 1.09 19.65 -28.69
C THR A 35 0.46 19.08 -29.97
N THR A 36 1.20 19.00 -31.08
CA THR A 36 0.75 18.44 -32.37
C THR A 36 0.13 17.03 -32.31
N GLU A 37 0.31 16.28 -31.21
CA GLU A 37 -0.24 14.94 -30.99
C GLU A 37 -1.44 14.88 -30.01
N SER A 38 -1.73 15.95 -29.27
CA SER A 38 -2.79 15.99 -28.26
C SER A 38 -3.64 17.25 -28.45
N THR A 39 -4.89 17.05 -28.86
CA THR A 39 -5.85 18.12 -29.19
C THR A 39 -6.37 18.88 -27.97
N THR A 40 -6.05 18.43 -26.75
CA THR A 40 -6.56 18.95 -25.48
C THR A 40 -5.41 19.40 -24.57
N ALA A 41 -5.62 20.47 -23.80
CA ALA A 41 -4.65 20.91 -22.79
C ALA A 41 -4.53 19.87 -21.66
N ARG A 42 -3.30 19.64 -21.18
CA ARG A 42 -3.01 18.77 -20.05
C ARG A 42 -2.68 19.58 -18.80
N TYR A 43 -3.07 19.05 -17.65
CA TYR A 43 -2.94 19.71 -16.37
C TYR A 43 -2.24 18.77 -15.39
N LEU A 44 -1.16 19.23 -14.77
CA LEU A 44 -0.54 18.53 -13.65
C LEU A 44 -1.38 18.80 -12.40
N VAL A 45 -2.07 17.79 -11.90
CA VAL A 45 -2.93 17.89 -10.72
C VAL A 45 -2.23 17.37 -9.48
N HIS A 46 -2.40 18.09 -8.37
CA HIS A 46 -2.02 17.65 -7.04
C HIS A 46 -3.27 17.32 -6.24
N TYR A 47 -3.39 16.08 -5.77
CA TYR A 47 -4.52 15.66 -4.96
C TYR A 47 -4.47 16.29 -3.56
N VAL A 48 -5.53 16.97 -3.16
CA VAL A 48 -5.58 17.65 -1.86
C VAL A 48 -5.47 16.63 -0.73
N SER A 49 -4.50 16.83 0.16
CA SER A 49 -4.13 15.92 1.25
C SER A 49 -3.37 14.64 0.82
N TRP A 50 -2.85 14.61 -0.41
CA TRP A 50 -2.00 13.53 -0.92
C TRP A 50 -0.57 14.07 -1.13
N ASN A 51 0.40 13.19 -1.39
CA ASN A 51 1.79 13.60 -1.65
C ASN A 51 2.00 14.02 -3.12
N GLU A 52 2.98 14.88 -3.38
CA GLU A 52 3.42 15.30 -4.73
C GLU A 52 3.83 14.12 -5.64
N SER A 53 4.18 12.97 -5.06
CA SER A 53 4.45 11.75 -5.85
C SER A 53 3.23 11.16 -6.53
N PHE A 54 2.03 11.62 -6.17
CA PHE A 54 0.76 11.26 -6.80
C PHE A 54 0.32 12.31 -7.82
N ASP A 55 1.15 13.31 -8.09
CA ASP A 55 0.83 14.33 -9.06
C ASP A 55 0.83 13.70 -10.45
N GLU A 56 -0.27 13.91 -11.17
CA GLU A 56 -0.59 13.24 -12.42
C GLU A 56 -0.90 14.27 -13.49
N TRP A 57 -0.46 14.02 -14.72
CA TRP A 57 -0.92 14.80 -15.87
C TRP A 57 -2.27 14.26 -16.33
N VAL A 58 -3.33 15.05 -16.17
CA VAL A 58 -4.70 14.72 -16.61
C VAL A 58 -5.13 15.60 -17.77
N GLU A 59 -6.06 15.10 -18.58
CA GLU A 59 -6.65 15.90 -19.65
C GLU A 59 -7.76 16.81 -19.09
N GLY A 60 -7.94 17.98 -19.70
CA GLY A 60 -8.98 18.93 -19.26
C GLY A 60 -10.41 18.40 -19.27
N VAL A 61 -10.67 17.30 -20.00
CA VAL A 61 -11.99 16.65 -20.07
C VAL A 61 -12.34 15.92 -18.76
N ASP A 62 -11.33 15.47 -18.01
CA ASP A 62 -11.47 14.72 -16.76
C ASP A 62 -11.57 15.63 -15.53
N LEU A 63 -11.44 16.95 -15.75
CA LEU A 63 -11.49 17.97 -14.72
C LEU A 63 -12.85 18.67 -14.64
N TYR A 64 -13.33 18.75 -13.41
CA TYR A 64 -14.58 19.38 -13.02
C TYR A 64 -14.27 20.66 -12.25
N PRO A 65 -14.96 21.78 -12.55
CA PRO A 65 -14.72 23.05 -11.86
C PRO A 65 -15.10 22.95 -10.38
N PHE A 66 -14.40 23.70 -9.54
CA PHE A 66 -14.72 23.82 -8.12
C PHE A 66 -15.99 24.67 -7.93
N ASN A 67 -17.15 24.06 -8.15
CA ASN A 67 -18.48 24.66 -8.03
C ASN A 67 -19.42 23.77 -7.21
N ALA A 68 -20.57 24.33 -6.81
CA ALA A 68 -21.55 23.63 -5.97
C ALA A 68 -22.08 22.34 -6.63
N GLU A 69 -22.21 22.34 -7.96
CA GLU A 69 -22.68 21.18 -8.74
C GLU A 69 -21.69 20.01 -8.69
N SER A 70 -20.39 20.27 -8.93
CA SER A 70 -19.34 19.24 -8.87
C SER A 70 -19.13 18.75 -7.44
N GLN A 71 -19.30 19.64 -6.44
CA GLN A 71 -19.25 19.26 -5.02
C GLN A 71 -20.44 18.37 -4.62
N GLN A 72 -21.64 18.64 -5.13
CA GLN A 72 -22.81 17.77 -4.95
C GLN A 72 -22.57 16.40 -5.58
N LEU A 73 -22.07 16.36 -6.81
CA LEU A 73 -21.74 15.11 -7.50
C LEU A 73 -20.71 14.27 -6.72
N MET A 74 -19.69 14.89 -6.14
CA MET A 74 -18.74 14.21 -5.26
C MET A 74 -19.43 13.61 -4.02
N ASN A 75 -20.35 14.35 -3.39
CA ASN A 75 -21.07 13.89 -2.20
C ASN A 75 -22.06 12.76 -2.54
N ASP A 76 -22.75 12.85 -3.66
CA ASP A 76 -23.71 11.85 -4.14
C ASP A 76 -23.00 10.54 -4.48
N LEU A 77 -21.87 10.60 -5.19
CA LEU A 77 -21.05 9.41 -5.49
C LEU A 77 -20.51 8.76 -4.21
N ARG A 78 -20.12 9.57 -3.22
CA ARG A 78 -19.71 9.05 -1.89
C ARG A 78 -20.87 8.38 -1.16
N GLN A 79 -22.08 8.92 -1.22
CA GLN A 79 -23.26 8.32 -0.59
C GLN A 79 -23.69 7.04 -1.30
N GLN A 80 -23.67 7.01 -2.64
CA GLN A 80 -23.99 5.83 -3.44
C GLN A 80 -23.06 4.66 -3.09
N ALA A 81 -21.74 4.93 -3.01
CA ALA A 81 -20.75 3.94 -2.60
C ALA A 81 -20.94 3.41 -1.16
N ILE A 82 -21.66 4.13 -0.30
CA ILE A 82 -22.02 3.67 1.04
C ILE A 82 -23.29 2.80 0.99
N THR A 83 -24.33 3.25 0.29
CA THR A 83 -25.60 2.50 0.16
C THR A 83 -25.46 1.17 -0.59
N GLU A 84 -24.58 1.09 -1.60
CA GLU A 84 -24.33 -0.17 -2.31
C GLU A 84 -23.75 -1.25 -1.37
N ARG A 85 -22.95 -0.84 -0.37
CA ARG A 85 -22.40 -1.74 0.66
C ARG A 85 -23.46 -2.25 1.63
N ASP A 86 -24.45 -1.43 1.95
CA ASP A 86 -25.55 -1.83 2.84
C ASP A 86 -26.53 -2.78 2.15
N THR A 87 -26.67 -2.68 0.83
CA THR A 87 -27.48 -3.61 0.03
C THR A 87 -26.81 -4.96 -0.21
N GLU A 88 -25.47 -5.02 -0.36
CA GLU A 88 -24.74 -6.30 -0.51
C GLU A 88 -24.68 -7.11 0.79
N ASN A 89 -24.73 -6.46 1.95
CA ASN A 89 -24.80 -7.14 3.26
C ASN A 89 -26.21 -7.66 3.63
N SER A 90 -27.22 -7.50 2.76
CA SER A 90 -28.63 -7.78 3.06
C SER A 90 -29.29 -8.86 2.19
N VAL A 91 -28.52 -9.81 1.62
CA VAL A 91 -29.10 -10.92 0.84
C VAL A 91 -28.90 -12.26 1.56
N PRO A 92 -29.97 -13.00 1.92
CA PRO A 92 -29.85 -14.30 2.55
C PRO A 92 -29.45 -15.40 1.55
N GLU A 93 -28.55 -16.24 2.03
CA GLU A 93 -28.05 -17.50 1.50
C GLU A 93 -29.18 -18.51 1.15
N GLN A 94 -29.30 -18.93 -0.12
CA GLN A 94 -29.82 -20.27 -0.50
C GLN A 94 -29.25 -20.79 -1.83
N GLU A 95 -28.92 -22.08 -1.82
CA GLU A 95 -28.39 -22.98 -2.85
C GLU A 95 -29.05 -22.91 -4.24
N ASN A 96 -28.28 -23.10 -5.33
CA ASN A 96 -28.20 -24.41 -6.02
C ASN A 96 -27.38 -24.41 -7.33
N HIS A 97 -26.84 -25.60 -7.59
CA HIS A 97 -25.96 -25.96 -8.70
C HIS A 97 -26.66 -26.12 -10.08
N LEU A 98 -25.81 -26.07 -11.13
CA LEU A 98 -25.86 -26.73 -12.45
C LEU A 98 -26.27 -25.93 -13.71
N ARG A 99 -25.33 -26.00 -14.68
CA ARG A 99 -25.46 -26.10 -16.16
C ARG A 99 -25.50 -24.83 -17.05
N ARG A 100 -24.29 -24.48 -17.54
CA ARG A 100 -23.85 -24.43 -18.96
C ARG A 100 -24.86 -23.96 -20.03
N LYS A 101 -24.68 -22.75 -20.58
CA LYS A 101 -24.71 -22.47 -22.04
C LYS A 101 -24.01 -21.14 -22.41
N ARG A 102 -23.46 -21.14 -23.63
CA ARG A 102 -22.52 -20.20 -24.29
C ARG A 102 -23.10 -18.84 -24.70
N SER A 103 -22.17 -17.89 -24.90
CA SER A 103 -22.18 -16.73 -25.81
C SER A 103 -22.98 -15.52 -25.30
N SER A 104 -22.41 -14.33 -25.16
CA SER A 104 -21.79 -13.58 -26.26
C SER A 104 -20.88 -12.46 -25.75
N LYS A 105 -20.06 -12.01 -26.68
CA LYS A 105 -18.94 -11.07 -26.57
C LYS A 105 -19.50 -9.65 -26.55
N GLU A 106 -19.63 -9.05 -25.37
CA GLU A 106 -19.65 -7.59 -25.23
C GLU A 106 -18.45 -7.19 -24.38
N THR A 107 -17.59 -6.41 -25.01
CA THR A 107 -16.39 -5.82 -24.44
C THR A 107 -16.83 -4.72 -23.48
N GLU A 108 -17.28 -5.11 -22.29
CA GLU A 108 -17.25 -4.19 -21.16
C GLU A 108 -15.78 -3.85 -20.93
N LYS A 109 -15.44 -2.58 -21.15
CA LYS A 109 -14.24 -1.99 -20.58
C LYS A 109 -14.40 -2.17 -19.07
N ARG A 110 -13.85 -3.27 -18.55
CA ARG A 110 -13.68 -3.47 -17.11
C ARG A 110 -12.86 -2.29 -16.65
N ASP A 111 -13.44 -1.43 -15.83
CA ASP A 111 -12.69 -0.50 -15.00
C ASP A 111 -11.58 -1.32 -14.33
N GLU A 112 -10.33 -1.06 -14.70
CA GLU A 112 -9.22 -1.76 -14.09
C GLU A 112 -9.26 -1.45 -12.58
N PRO A 113 -9.28 -2.48 -11.72
CA PRO A 113 -9.28 -2.25 -10.27
C PRO A 113 -8.07 -1.38 -9.93
N LEU A 114 -8.28 -0.35 -9.10
CA LEU A 114 -7.24 0.56 -8.62
C LEU A 114 -5.90 -0.16 -8.54
N ASP A 115 -4.89 0.34 -9.27
CA ASP A 115 -3.57 -0.24 -9.17
C ASP A 115 -3.02 0.01 -7.77
N ALA A 116 -3.23 -0.94 -6.86
CA ALA A 116 -2.75 -0.89 -5.49
C ALA A 116 -1.24 -0.64 -5.46
N TYR A 117 -0.49 -1.09 -6.48
CA TYR A 117 0.95 -0.84 -6.57
C TYR A 117 1.27 0.65 -6.75
N SER A 118 0.42 1.40 -7.43
CA SER A 118 0.54 2.86 -7.54
C SER A 118 0.24 3.57 -6.21
N LEU A 119 -0.62 3.02 -5.34
CA LEU A 119 -0.99 3.61 -4.05
C LEU A 119 0.06 3.41 -2.95
N PHE A 120 0.81 2.32 -2.98
CA PHE A 120 1.78 1.95 -1.94
C PHE A 120 3.22 2.22 -2.40
N ASN A 121 3.55 3.48 -2.70
CA ASN A 121 4.89 3.82 -3.14
C ASN A 121 5.90 3.91 -1.97
N ILE A 122 6.97 3.12 -2.03
CA ILE A 122 8.04 3.13 -1.03
C ILE A 122 9.07 4.22 -1.36
N PRO A 123 9.39 5.13 -0.42
CA PRO A 123 10.43 6.14 -0.61
C PRO A 123 11.79 5.55 -1.03
N GLY A 124 12.50 6.23 -1.95
CA GLY A 124 13.76 5.74 -2.50
C GLY A 124 14.86 5.44 -1.46
N SER A 125 14.91 6.18 -0.35
CA SER A 125 15.85 5.89 0.74
C SER A 125 15.55 4.56 1.44
N LEU A 126 14.27 4.21 1.58
CA LEU A 126 13.85 2.92 2.15
C LEU A 126 14.05 1.78 1.15
N LYS A 127 13.89 2.05 -0.16
CA LYS A 127 14.28 1.08 -1.20
C LYS A 127 15.78 0.76 -1.16
N ARG A 128 16.63 1.77 -0.97
CA ARG A 128 18.07 1.55 -0.77
C ARG A 128 18.34 0.63 0.41
N GLN A 129 17.69 0.90 1.52
CA GLN A 129 17.88 0.10 2.72
C GLN A 129 17.42 -1.36 2.53
N LEU A 130 16.32 -1.60 1.81
CA LEU A 130 15.91 -2.96 1.42
C LEU A 130 16.98 -3.67 0.57
N MET A 131 17.63 -2.94 -0.35
CA MET A 131 18.71 -3.50 -1.17
C MET A 131 19.94 -3.83 -0.32
N ASP A 132 20.35 -2.92 0.58
CA ASP A 132 21.48 -3.13 1.49
C ASP A 132 21.22 -4.33 2.43
N GLU A 133 20.01 -4.43 2.98
CA GLU A 133 19.59 -5.57 3.82
C GLU A 133 19.59 -6.89 3.03
N TRP A 134 19.08 -6.89 1.80
CA TRP A 134 19.08 -8.07 0.95
C TRP A 134 20.49 -8.54 0.62
N GLU A 135 21.39 -7.59 0.31
CA GLU A 135 22.81 -7.86 0.03
C GLU A 135 23.49 -8.47 1.26
N THR A 136 23.26 -7.89 2.45
CA THR A 136 23.82 -8.38 3.72
C THR A 136 23.32 -9.80 4.06
N VAL A 137 22.02 -10.06 3.93
CA VAL A 137 21.46 -11.38 4.30
C VAL A 137 21.80 -12.44 3.25
N THR A 138 21.71 -12.10 1.97
CA THR A 138 21.80 -13.07 0.87
C THR A 138 23.22 -13.28 0.40
N ARG A 139 23.97 -12.18 0.18
CA ARG A 139 25.33 -12.24 -0.36
C ARG A 139 26.36 -12.43 0.74
N GLU A 140 26.24 -11.69 1.83
CA GLU A 140 27.20 -11.75 2.94
C GLU A 140 26.90 -12.86 3.94
N ARG A 141 25.76 -13.56 3.80
CA ARG A 141 25.38 -14.71 4.63
C ARG A 141 25.34 -14.35 6.11
N MET A 142 24.80 -13.17 6.39
CA MET A 142 24.58 -12.67 7.74
C MET A 142 23.10 -12.77 8.12
N THR A 143 22.83 -12.91 9.41
CA THR A 143 21.47 -12.88 9.96
C THR A 143 21.35 -11.78 10.99
N LEU A 144 20.17 -11.17 11.06
CA LEU A 144 19.87 -10.17 12.08
C LEU A 144 19.88 -10.82 13.46
N THR A 145 20.38 -10.10 14.46
CA THR A 145 20.22 -10.52 15.85
C THR A 145 18.76 -10.36 16.28
N LEU A 146 18.19 -11.45 16.78
CA LEU A 146 16.82 -11.49 17.30
C LEU A 146 16.88 -11.91 18.78
N PRO A 147 16.02 -11.35 19.65
CA PRO A 147 14.99 -10.34 19.35
C PRO A 147 15.57 -8.93 19.13
N ARG A 148 14.87 -8.10 18.35
CA ARG A 148 15.26 -6.70 18.10
C ARG A 148 14.90 -5.81 19.29
N GLU A 149 15.72 -4.79 19.56
CA GLU A 149 15.42 -3.76 20.57
C GLU A 149 14.14 -2.99 20.24
N TYR A 150 14.01 -2.56 18.98
CA TYR A 150 12.80 -1.94 18.44
C TYR A 150 12.02 -2.98 17.65
N THR A 151 11.11 -3.66 18.33
CA THR A 151 10.22 -4.64 17.71
C THR A 151 9.17 -3.96 16.82
N VAL A 152 8.57 -4.70 15.89
CA VAL A 152 7.48 -4.19 15.04
C VAL A 152 6.36 -3.62 15.89
N ARG A 153 5.96 -4.29 16.98
CA ARG A 153 4.92 -3.81 17.90
C ARG A 153 5.31 -2.46 18.45
N ARG A 154 6.54 -2.36 18.97
CA ARG A 154 7.04 -1.14 19.58
C ARG A 154 7.08 0.02 18.59
N ILE A 155 7.47 -0.24 17.35
CA ILE A 155 7.51 0.79 16.31
C ILE A 155 6.11 1.30 15.98
N LEU A 156 5.13 0.39 15.82
CA LEU A 156 3.74 0.73 15.54
C LEU A 156 3.11 1.54 16.68
N GLU A 157 3.37 1.17 17.94
CA GLU A 157 2.92 1.93 19.11
C GLU A 157 3.52 3.34 19.18
N ILE A 158 4.82 3.48 18.91
CA ILE A 158 5.47 4.79 18.90
C ILE A 158 4.87 5.65 17.78
N TRP A 159 4.61 5.08 16.62
CA TRP A 159 3.95 5.80 15.53
C TRP A 159 2.54 6.25 15.92
N ALA A 160 1.73 5.35 16.45
CA ALA A 160 0.35 5.64 16.88
C ALA A 160 0.33 6.78 17.91
N THR A 161 1.14 6.66 18.98
CA THR A 161 1.23 7.69 20.02
C THR A 161 1.75 9.03 19.51
N THR A 162 2.62 9.02 18.48
CA THR A 162 3.09 10.25 17.83
C THR A 162 1.96 10.92 17.04
N LYS A 163 1.13 10.13 16.36
CA LYS A 163 -0.02 10.62 15.58
C LYS A 163 -1.13 11.16 16.46
N LEU A 164 -1.47 10.43 17.51
CA LEU A 164 -2.40 10.85 18.56
C LEU A 164 -2.05 12.22 19.17
N LYS A 165 -0.76 12.52 19.36
CA LYS A 165 -0.33 13.84 19.86
C LYS A 165 -0.46 14.99 18.84
N GLN A 166 -0.60 14.67 17.56
CA GLN A 166 -0.74 15.66 16.48
C GLN A 166 -2.20 15.96 16.16
N THR A 167 -3.14 15.12 16.61
CA THR A 167 -4.57 15.18 16.27
C THR A 167 -5.43 15.19 17.53
N ASP A 168 -6.25 16.23 17.75
CA ASP A 168 -7.21 16.32 18.87
C ASP A 168 -8.55 15.58 18.59
N SER A 169 -8.64 14.81 17.50
CA SER A 169 -9.88 14.17 17.03
C SER A 169 -10.01 12.73 17.51
N SER A 170 -11.13 12.39 18.15
CA SER A 170 -11.42 11.04 18.66
C SER A 170 -11.70 10.01 17.56
N LYS A 171 -12.17 10.43 16.37
CA LYS A 171 -12.39 9.53 15.23
C LYS A 171 -11.08 9.07 14.62
N ASP A 172 -10.06 9.92 14.62
CA ASP A 172 -8.75 9.58 14.07
C ASP A 172 -8.05 8.52 14.93
N ASP A 173 -8.25 8.54 16.25
CA ASP A 173 -7.72 7.51 17.16
C ASP A 173 -8.22 6.10 16.80
N SER A 174 -9.54 5.89 16.64
CA SER A 174 -10.09 4.57 16.26
C SER A 174 -9.47 4.06 14.96
N THR A 175 -9.38 4.91 13.94
CA THR A 175 -8.81 4.52 12.65
C THR A 175 -7.29 4.24 12.72
N ILE A 176 -6.56 4.91 13.62
CA ILE A 176 -5.14 4.63 13.87
C ILE A 176 -4.99 3.28 14.55
N GLN A 177 -5.79 2.98 15.57
CA GLN A 177 -5.75 1.70 16.28
C GLN A 177 -6.15 0.53 15.37
N GLU A 178 -7.20 0.69 14.57
CA GLU A 178 -7.62 -0.30 13.58
C GLU A 178 -6.49 -0.60 12.59
N PHE A 179 -5.81 0.43 12.08
CA PHE A 179 -4.67 0.26 11.20
C PHE A 179 -3.50 -0.46 11.89
N VAL A 180 -3.15 -0.08 13.11
CA VAL A 180 -2.08 -0.73 13.87
C VAL A 180 -2.40 -2.21 14.11
N ASN A 181 -3.60 -2.52 14.58
CA ASN A 181 -4.05 -3.89 14.82
C ASN A 181 -4.04 -4.71 13.53
N GLY A 182 -4.51 -4.13 12.42
CA GLY A 182 -4.45 -4.76 11.10
C GLY A 182 -3.01 -5.06 10.66
N MET A 183 -2.08 -4.14 10.89
CA MET A 183 -0.66 -4.35 10.56
C MET A 183 -0.01 -5.41 11.45
N ILE A 184 -0.35 -5.49 12.73
CA ILE A 184 0.13 -6.52 13.65
C ILE A 184 -0.31 -7.91 13.17
N GLU A 185 -1.61 -8.08 12.95
CA GLU A 185 -2.18 -9.36 12.51
C GLU A 185 -1.61 -9.78 11.16
N LEU A 186 -1.56 -8.83 10.22
CA LEU A 186 -1.02 -9.08 8.89
C LEU A 186 0.46 -9.48 8.95
N PHE A 187 1.26 -8.85 9.81
CA PHE A 187 2.66 -9.19 10.00
C PHE A 187 2.82 -10.61 10.56
N ASN A 188 2.07 -10.94 11.61
CA ASN A 188 2.09 -12.27 12.24
C ASN A 188 1.75 -13.38 11.23
N ILE A 189 0.74 -13.18 10.39
CA ILE A 189 0.34 -14.17 9.36
C ILE A 189 1.33 -14.24 8.21
N SER A 190 1.93 -13.12 7.80
CA SER A 190 2.71 -13.02 6.56
C SER A 190 4.19 -13.36 6.75
N LEU A 191 4.75 -13.19 7.95
CA LEU A 191 6.19 -13.29 8.19
C LEU A 191 6.79 -14.59 7.65
N GLY A 192 6.39 -15.74 8.22
CA GLY A 192 6.95 -17.04 7.86
C GLY A 192 6.65 -17.48 6.42
N LYS A 193 5.59 -16.92 5.83
CA LYS A 193 5.13 -17.25 4.48
C LYS A 193 5.92 -16.52 3.40
N MET A 194 6.14 -15.21 3.55
CA MET A 194 6.61 -14.37 2.44
C MET A 194 7.61 -13.26 2.77
N LEU A 195 7.93 -13.01 4.05
CA LEU A 195 8.81 -11.88 4.43
C LEU A 195 10.24 -12.29 4.75
N LEU A 196 10.51 -13.59 4.91
CA LEU A 196 11.83 -14.13 5.24
C LEU A 196 12.58 -14.60 3.99
N TYR A 197 13.86 -14.25 3.91
CA TYR A 197 14.78 -14.83 2.96
C TYR A 197 15.19 -16.25 3.37
N ARG A 198 15.73 -17.02 2.41
CA ARG A 198 16.11 -18.43 2.62
C ARG A 198 17.03 -18.64 3.85
N TYR A 199 17.95 -17.70 4.08
CA TYR A 199 18.95 -17.78 5.15
C TYR A 199 18.41 -17.38 6.53
N GLU A 200 17.27 -16.69 6.61
CA GLU A 200 16.63 -16.34 7.89
C GLU A 200 15.74 -17.48 8.40
N ARG A 201 15.34 -18.41 7.53
CA ARG A 201 14.41 -19.51 7.88
C ARG A 201 14.89 -20.42 9.02
N PRO A 202 16.17 -20.84 9.08
CA PRO A 202 16.66 -21.65 10.20
C PRO A 202 16.52 -20.93 11.54
N GLN A 203 16.87 -19.63 11.59
CA GLN A 203 16.73 -18.82 12.79
C GLN A 203 15.26 -18.68 13.21
N HIS A 204 14.36 -18.40 12.25
CA HIS A 204 12.92 -18.37 12.52
C HIS A 204 12.44 -19.70 13.09
N ASN A 205 12.81 -20.82 12.46
CA ASN A 205 12.30 -22.12 12.91
C ASN A 205 12.74 -22.47 14.33
N HIS A 206 13.98 -22.14 14.68
CA HIS A 206 14.48 -22.29 16.04
C HIS A 206 13.67 -21.47 17.05
N ILE A 207 13.29 -20.23 16.72
CA ILE A 207 12.53 -19.36 17.65
C ILE A 207 11.08 -19.81 17.81
N PHE A 208 10.39 -20.19 16.72
CA PHE A 208 8.93 -20.38 16.73
C PHE A 208 8.47 -21.85 16.74
N TYR A 209 9.31 -22.81 16.33
CA TYR A 209 8.94 -24.24 16.31
C TYR A 209 9.69 -25.08 17.35
N GLU A 210 10.84 -24.63 17.84
CA GLU A 210 11.60 -25.35 18.89
C GLU A 210 11.33 -24.80 20.30
N SER A 211 10.66 -23.65 20.43
CA SER A 211 10.26 -23.07 21.72
C SER A 211 8.93 -23.65 22.23
N GLU A 212 8.86 -24.02 23.51
CA GLU A 212 7.62 -24.49 24.16
C GLU A 212 6.55 -23.41 24.27
N SER A 213 6.96 -22.14 24.30
CA SER A 213 6.07 -20.97 24.29
C SER A 213 6.63 -19.95 23.31
N PRO A 214 6.28 -20.06 22.01
CA PRO A 214 6.82 -19.16 21.01
C PRO A 214 6.23 -17.75 21.21
N PRO A 215 7.08 -16.70 21.18
CA PRO A 215 6.59 -15.32 21.18
C PRO A 215 5.82 -15.02 19.89
N GLU A 216 5.13 -13.88 19.83
CA GLU A 216 4.56 -13.42 18.56
C GLU A 216 5.64 -12.85 17.63
N PRO A 217 5.57 -13.06 16.30
CA PRO A 217 6.49 -12.46 15.33
C PRO A 217 6.71 -10.96 15.52
N VAL A 218 5.63 -10.23 15.77
CA VAL A 218 5.65 -8.78 15.96
C VAL A 218 6.49 -8.31 17.16
N ASP A 219 6.75 -9.21 18.12
CA ASP A 219 7.52 -8.97 19.34
C ASP A 219 8.98 -9.44 19.25
N VAL A 220 9.39 -10.00 18.11
CA VAL A 220 10.75 -10.50 17.87
C VAL A 220 11.45 -9.71 16.79
N TYR A 221 10.76 -9.46 15.67
CA TYR A 221 11.32 -8.84 14.48
C TYR A 221 11.24 -7.32 14.53
N GLY A 222 12.02 -6.66 13.67
CA GLY A 222 12.21 -5.21 13.68
C GLY A 222 11.69 -4.50 12.43
N ALA A 223 12.18 -3.28 12.25
CA ALA A 223 11.77 -2.38 11.18
C ALA A 223 12.10 -2.94 9.78
N GLU A 224 13.18 -3.72 9.67
CA GLU A 224 13.67 -4.36 8.45
C GLU A 224 12.58 -5.25 7.83
N HIS A 225 12.03 -6.18 8.63
CA HIS A 225 10.95 -7.08 8.20
C HIS A 225 9.62 -6.36 8.03
N LEU A 226 9.33 -5.35 8.86
CA LEU A 226 8.15 -4.50 8.67
C LEU A 226 8.18 -3.78 7.32
N LEU A 227 9.36 -3.31 6.89
CA LEU A 227 9.51 -2.65 5.59
C LEU A 227 9.26 -3.64 4.44
N ARG A 228 9.68 -4.90 4.57
CA ARG A 228 9.34 -5.96 3.61
C ARG A 228 7.83 -6.23 3.53
N LEU A 229 7.11 -6.10 4.64
CA LEU A 229 5.64 -6.20 4.61
C LEU A 229 5.03 -5.10 3.72
N PHE A 230 5.50 -3.86 3.82
CA PHE A 230 5.02 -2.77 2.96
C PHE A 230 5.28 -3.01 1.47
N VAL A 231 6.34 -3.76 1.11
CA VAL A 231 6.58 -4.19 -0.29
C VAL A 231 5.52 -5.18 -0.76
N LYS A 232 5.05 -6.07 0.12
CA LYS A 232 4.04 -7.11 -0.21
C LYS A 232 2.60 -6.65 0.00
N LEU A 233 2.40 -5.54 0.71
CA LEU A 233 1.09 -4.98 1.05
C LEU A 233 0.16 -4.77 -0.15
N PRO A 234 0.59 -4.22 -1.31
CA PRO A 234 -0.32 -4.09 -2.47
C PRO A 234 -0.93 -5.43 -2.90
N GLY A 235 -0.10 -6.48 -2.95
CA GLY A 235 -0.54 -7.83 -3.32
C GLY A 235 -1.48 -8.44 -2.27
N LEU A 236 -1.16 -8.25 -0.99
CA LEU A 236 -1.99 -8.72 0.13
C LEU A 236 -3.37 -8.05 0.13
N VAL A 237 -3.40 -6.73 -0.04
CA VAL A 237 -4.64 -5.95 -0.03
C VAL A 237 -5.55 -6.31 -1.21
N ARG A 238 -4.97 -6.60 -2.38
CA ARG A 238 -5.70 -7.14 -3.53
C ARG A 238 -6.29 -8.53 -3.25
N GLN A 239 -5.52 -9.42 -2.61
CA GLN A 239 -5.98 -10.76 -2.25
C GLN A 239 -7.09 -10.74 -1.21
N LEU A 240 -7.01 -9.83 -0.24
CA LEU A 240 -8.01 -9.64 0.82
C LEU A 240 -9.30 -8.96 0.33
N GLN A 241 -9.35 -8.52 -0.94
CA GLN A 241 -10.50 -7.80 -1.51
C GLN A 241 -10.95 -6.61 -0.65
N VAL A 242 -9.98 -5.83 -0.16
CA VAL A 242 -10.27 -4.69 0.71
C VAL A 242 -11.14 -3.66 -0.04
N PRO A 243 -12.24 -3.18 0.56
CA PRO A 243 -13.10 -2.19 -0.08
C PRO A 243 -12.35 -0.90 -0.45
N GLU A 244 -12.65 -0.34 -1.62
CA GLU A 244 -11.96 0.86 -2.16
C GLU A 244 -11.93 2.05 -1.18
N ALA A 245 -13.03 2.33 -0.48
CA ALA A 245 -13.02 3.40 0.53
C ALA A 245 -12.08 3.14 1.73
N ALA A 246 -11.83 1.88 2.09
CA ALA A 246 -10.87 1.53 3.15
C ALA A 246 -9.42 1.51 2.61
N LEU A 247 -9.25 1.12 1.34
CA LEU A 247 -7.96 1.08 0.65
C LEU A 247 -7.22 2.42 0.70
N LEU A 248 -7.92 3.53 0.45
CA LEU A 248 -7.33 4.86 0.50
C LEU A 248 -6.83 5.23 1.91
N ASN A 249 -7.60 4.89 2.93
CA ASN A 249 -7.23 5.14 4.32
C ASN A 249 -5.98 4.32 4.70
N ILE A 250 -5.93 3.05 4.32
CA ILE A 250 -4.78 2.17 4.51
C ILE A 250 -3.56 2.71 3.74
N ALA A 251 -3.73 3.14 2.49
CA ALA A 251 -2.66 3.72 1.68
C ALA A 251 -2.09 4.99 2.32
N GLN A 252 -2.96 5.89 2.79
CA GLN A 252 -2.56 7.11 3.49
C GLN A 252 -1.78 6.81 4.77
N LYS A 253 -2.31 5.97 5.66
CA LYS A 253 -1.63 5.60 6.91
C LYS A 253 -0.32 4.85 6.66
N SER A 254 -0.28 4.00 5.62
CA SER A 254 0.94 3.32 5.18
C SER A 254 2.01 4.31 4.73
N TYR A 255 1.65 5.30 3.92
CA TYR A 255 2.56 6.37 3.52
C TYR A 255 3.10 7.15 4.72
N GLU A 256 2.22 7.53 5.66
CA GLU A 256 2.62 8.23 6.88
C GLU A 256 3.57 7.40 7.77
N MET A 257 3.34 6.09 7.85
CA MET A 257 4.21 5.15 8.55
C MET A 257 5.58 5.01 7.86
N LEU A 258 5.61 4.88 6.54
CA LEU A 258 6.86 4.86 5.77
C LEU A 258 7.66 6.16 5.95
N ARG A 259 6.99 7.32 5.98
CA ARG A 259 7.64 8.60 6.30
C ARG A 259 8.17 8.65 7.73
N PHE A 260 7.44 8.09 8.69
CA PHE A 260 7.90 7.99 10.07
C PHE A 260 9.15 7.11 10.19
N LEU A 261 9.18 5.96 9.51
CA LEU A 261 10.37 5.10 9.42
C LEU A 261 11.55 5.85 8.79
N GLN A 262 11.32 6.59 7.70
CA GLN A 262 12.35 7.38 7.03
C GLN A 262 12.97 8.44 7.96
N LYS A 263 12.12 9.21 8.68
CA LYS A 263 12.56 10.25 9.62
C LYS A 263 13.35 9.68 10.80
N ASN A 264 13.04 8.46 11.22
CA ASN A 264 13.67 7.78 12.35
C ASN A 264 14.62 6.66 11.89
N SER A 265 15.10 6.72 10.66
CA SER A 265 15.86 5.63 10.03
C SER A 265 17.09 5.22 10.85
N ARG A 266 17.88 6.19 11.32
CA ARG A 266 19.06 5.94 12.15
C ARG A 266 18.76 5.21 13.46
N LYS A 267 17.53 5.36 13.97
CA LYS A 267 17.10 4.74 15.23
C LYS A 267 16.57 3.33 15.00
N PHE A 268 15.74 3.14 13.99
CA PHE A 268 15.06 1.87 13.75
C PHE A 268 15.87 0.90 12.89
N PHE A 269 16.67 1.41 11.97
CA PHE A 269 17.50 0.61 11.07
C PHE A 269 18.97 0.68 11.51
N CYS A 270 19.20 0.28 12.75
CA CYS A 270 20.53 0.00 13.29
C CYS A 270 20.64 -1.51 13.51
N PRO A 271 20.76 -2.30 12.42
CA PRO A 271 20.84 -3.75 12.54
C PRO A 271 22.17 -4.17 13.17
N GLN A 272 22.08 -5.13 14.07
CA GLN A 272 23.25 -5.90 14.49
C GLN A 272 23.17 -7.22 13.71
N TYR A 273 24.21 -7.50 12.94
CA TYR A 273 24.29 -8.69 12.12
C TYR A 273 25.29 -9.68 12.71
N GLU A 274 24.92 -10.94 12.75
CA GLU A 274 25.79 -12.06 13.12
C GLU A 274 25.99 -12.98 11.91
N PRO A 275 27.18 -13.58 11.75
CA PRO A 275 27.39 -14.60 10.73
C PRO A 275 26.40 -15.75 10.90
N LEU A 276 25.93 -16.31 9.78
CA LEU A 276 25.09 -17.51 9.80
C LEU A 276 25.78 -18.61 10.63
N LYS A 277 25.09 -19.07 11.67
CA LYS A 277 25.53 -20.23 12.45
C LYS A 277 25.44 -21.45 11.53
N VAL A 278 26.60 -21.94 11.09
CA VAL A 278 26.69 -23.16 10.28
C VAL A 278 26.14 -24.30 11.15
N GLN A 279 24.99 -24.84 10.79
CA GLN A 279 24.53 -26.10 11.34
C GLN A 279 25.39 -27.19 10.69
N ASP A 280 26.31 -27.76 11.45
CA ASP A 280 27.08 -28.92 11.03
C ASP A 280 26.13 -30.10 10.74
N GLY A 281 26.10 -30.55 9.48
CA GLY A 281 25.65 -31.89 9.11
C GLY A 281 24.44 -31.98 8.18
N SER A 282 24.64 -31.82 6.87
CA SER A 282 24.56 -32.91 5.88
C SER A 282 24.49 -32.41 4.43
N ALA A 283 25.52 -32.80 3.65
CA ALA A 283 25.55 -33.16 2.23
C ALA A 283 24.76 -32.31 1.21
N GLN A 284 25.43 -31.48 0.40
CA GLN A 284 26.03 -31.80 -0.93
C GLN A 284 25.04 -31.74 -2.10
N GLY A 285 25.33 -30.83 -3.05
CA GLY A 285 24.80 -30.81 -4.43
C GLY A 285 23.30 -30.54 -4.51
N GLU A 286 22.79 -29.60 -5.29
CA GLU A 286 22.96 -29.54 -6.73
C GLU A 286 22.48 -28.17 -7.23
N ASN A 287 23.21 -27.67 -8.24
CA ASN A 287 22.79 -26.76 -9.31
C ASN A 287 22.51 -25.29 -8.94
N GLU A 288 23.59 -24.52 -8.99
CA GLU A 288 23.62 -23.25 -9.72
C GLU A 288 23.20 -23.54 -11.17
N ASP A 289 21.96 -23.20 -11.53
CA ASP A 289 21.50 -22.77 -12.86
C ASP A 289 19.97 -22.76 -12.83
N ASP A 290 19.41 -21.56 -12.74
CA ASP A 290 18.14 -21.15 -13.38
C ASP A 290 17.90 -19.68 -13.00
N MET A 291 18.73 -18.85 -13.64
CA MET A 291 18.33 -17.50 -14.02
C MET A 291 17.56 -17.69 -15.32
N ASP A 292 16.24 -17.62 -15.30
CA ASP A 292 15.38 -17.06 -16.35
C ASP A 292 13.89 -17.39 -16.09
N GLU A 293 13.04 -16.37 -16.27
CA GLU A 293 11.60 -16.43 -16.57
C GLU A 293 10.60 -16.93 -15.50
N GLU A 294 9.98 -15.97 -14.79
CA GLU A 294 8.56 -15.51 -14.98
C GLU A 294 8.09 -14.59 -13.83
#